data_AF-A0A521TGQ8-F1
#
_entry.id   AF-A0A521TGQ8-F1
#
_cell.length_a   1.000
_cell.length_b   1.000
_cell.length_c   1.000
_cell.angle_alpha   90.00
_cell.angle_beta   90.00
_cell.angle_gamma   90.00
#
_symmetry.space_group_name_H-M   'P 1'
#
loop_
_entity.id
_entity.type
_entity.pdbx_description
1 polymer ?
#
loop_
_entity_poly.entity_id
_entity_poly.type
_entity_poly.pdbx_seq_one_letter_code
_entity_poly.pdbx_strand_id
1 'polypeptide(L)'
;MRSGWVLQSVVGIAVVGGLSFVLRAPVVDAAPQEMAVDGVCKPGYIPDADGKCQDVDECKVNNGECDPSVMCTNTPGSRTCGACGVDFTGDGYYGCKDPNDCAAGGCAPVDTRAPAIKTSGSQNVTATSAQGAVAKYWAWSVDNVDGAVAVSCLPKSGTMFAMGATTVTCTAADKKGNKKTATLTINVK
;
A
#
# COMPACT_ATOMS: atom_id res chain seq x y z
N MET A 1 -0.76 -32.42 -52.96
CA MET A 1 -0.20 -33.79 -53.03
C MET A 1 -0.32 -34.37 -51.62
N ARG A 2 -1.27 -35.31 -51.42
CA ARG A 2 -1.06 -36.69 -50.91
C ARG A 2 -0.35 -36.72 -49.54
N SER A 3 -0.85 -37.26 -48.42
CA SER A 3 -1.87 -38.29 -48.10
C SER A 3 -2.20 -38.16 -46.59
N GLY A 4 -3.42 -38.38 -46.07
CA GLY A 4 -3.97 -39.68 -45.59
C GLY A 4 -3.31 -40.12 -44.27
N TRP A 5 -3.96 -40.40 -43.13
CA TRP A 5 -5.17 -41.19 -42.80
C TRP A 5 -5.64 -40.76 -41.37
N VAL A 6 -6.91 -40.53 -40.97
CA VAL A 6 -8.21 -41.27 -41.05
C VAL A 6 -8.51 -42.09 -39.77
N LEU A 7 -9.61 -41.70 -39.09
CA LEU A 7 -10.57 -42.47 -38.24
C LEU A 7 -10.05 -43.06 -36.91
N GLN A 8 -10.84 -43.27 -35.84
CA GLN A 8 -12.27 -43.15 -35.55
C GLN A 8 -12.47 -43.19 -34.03
N SER A 9 -13.58 -42.61 -33.57
CA SER A 9 -14.16 -42.74 -32.22
C SER A 9 -14.32 -44.19 -31.74
N VAL A 10 -14.11 -44.46 -30.45
CA VAL A 10 -15.05 -45.27 -29.64
C VAL A 10 -14.81 -45.09 -28.13
N VAL A 11 -15.91 -44.88 -27.42
CA VAL A 11 -16.07 -45.02 -25.97
C VAL A 11 -15.73 -46.45 -25.57
N GLY A 12 -14.83 -46.62 -24.61
CA GLY A 12 -14.51 -47.90 -23.99
C GLY A 12 -14.54 -47.78 -22.48
N ILE A 13 -15.63 -48.24 -21.86
CA ILE A 13 -15.70 -48.51 -20.42
C ILE A 13 -14.88 -49.79 -20.18
N ALA A 14 -13.72 -49.66 -19.54
CA ALA A 14 -12.98 -50.79 -19.00
C ALA A 14 -13.12 -50.78 -17.47
N VAL A 15 -13.97 -51.68 -16.97
CA VAL A 15 -13.98 -52.07 -15.55
C VAL A 15 -12.93 -53.16 -15.41
N VAL A 16 -11.79 -52.84 -14.79
CA VAL A 16 -10.79 -53.82 -14.37
C VAL A 16 -10.26 -53.48 -12.98
N GLY A 17 -10.46 -54.43 -12.06
CA GLY A 17 -9.52 -54.76 -10.99
C GLY A 17 -9.35 -53.73 -9.87
N GLY A 18 -9.79 -54.10 -8.67
CA GLY A 18 -9.60 -53.33 -7.44
C GLY A 18 -8.14 -52.95 -7.17
N LEU A 19 -7.89 -51.66 -7.30
CA LEU A 19 -6.90 -50.87 -6.57
C LEU A 19 -7.48 -49.45 -6.64
N SER A 20 -7.89 -48.89 -5.51
CA SER A 20 -8.37 -47.51 -5.44
C SER A 20 -7.18 -46.57 -5.72
N PHE A 21 -6.88 -46.35 -7.00
CA PHE A 21 -6.13 -45.19 -7.43
C PHE A 21 -7.05 -44.00 -7.25
N VAL A 22 -6.85 -43.26 -6.15
CA VAL A 22 -7.30 -41.89 -6.08
C VAL A 22 -6.56 -41.19 -7.22
N LEU A 23 -7.24 -40.99 -8.35
CA LEU A 23 -6.81 -40.04 -9.36
C LEU A 23 -6.80 -38.70 -8.63
N ARG A 24 -5.63 -38.35 -8.08
CA ARG A 24 -5.31 -36.97 -7.78
C ARG A 24 -5.56 -36.23 -9.08
N ALA A 25 -6.58 -35.39 -9.08
CA ALA A 25 -6.73 -34.38 -10.12
C ALA A 25 -5.35 -33.74 -10.34
N PRO A 26 -4.98 -33.39 -11.59
CA PRO A 26 -3.86 -32.47 -11.76
C PRO A 26 -4.14 -31.31 -10.80
N VAL A 27 -3.16 -31.01 -9.94
CA VAL A 27 -3.18 -29.75 -9.20
C VAL A 27 -3.30 -28.73 -10.32
N VAL A 28 -4.50 -28.19 -10.55
CA VAL A 28 -4.65 -27.03 -11.42
C VAL A 28 -3.70 -26.04 -10.81
N ASP A 29 -2.63 -25.73 -11.55
CA ASP A 29 -1.64 -24.76 -11.11
C ASP A 29 -2.41 -23.62 -10.48
N ALA A 30 -2.18 -23.42 -9.18
CA ALA A 30 -2.89 -22.40 -8.43
C ALA A 30 -2.81 -21.14 -9.27
N ALA A 31 -3.97 -20.66 -9.76
CA ALA A 31 -4.03 -19.52 -10.64
C ALA A 31 -3.15 -18.42 -10.02
N PRO A 32 -2.23 -17.80 -10.79
CA PRO A 32 -1.42 -16.70 -10.26
C PRO A 32 -2.41 -15.72 -9.64
N GLN A 33 -2.22 -15.44 -8.35
CA GLN A 33 -3.07 -14.59 -7.53
C GLN A 33 -3.52 -13.40 -8.38
N GLU A 34 -4.81 -13.34 -8.71
CA GLU A 34 -5.43 -12.44 -9.70
C GLU A 34 -4.72 -11.07 -9.75
N MET A 35 -3.81 -10.83 -10.70
CA MET A 35 -2.90 -9.66 -10.69
C MET A 35 -3.60 -8.36 -11.14
N ALA A 36 -4.85 -8.49 -11.59
CA ALA A 36 -5.71 -7.43 -12.10
C ALA A 36 -7.14 -7.62 -11.57
N VAL A 37 -7.91 -6.53 -11.44
CA VAL A 37 -9.36 -6.55 -11.19
C VAL A 37 -10.00 -5.60 -12.19
N ASP A 38 -11.05 -6.03 -12.88
CA ASP A 38 -11.75 -5.23 -13.89
C ASP A 38 -10.83 -4.63 -14.98
N GLY A 39 -9.79 -5.38 -15.37
CA GLY A 39 -8.81 -4.95 -16.39
C GLY A 39 -7.78 -3.93 -15.90
N VAL A 40 -7.77 -3.60 -14.61
CA VAL A 40 -6.79 -2.70 -13.97
C VAL A 40 -5.82 -3.51 -13.11
N CYS A 41 -4.52 -3.26 -13.24
CA CYS A 41 -3.51 -3.90 -12.41
C CYS A 41 -3.66 -3.54 -10.94
N LYS A 42 -3.51 -4.53 -10.06
CA LYS A 42 -3.46 -4.30 -8.62
C LYS A 42 -2.23 -3.42 -8.27
N PRO A 43 -2.25 -2.71 -7.12
CA PRO A 43 -1.07 -2.00 -6.63
C PRO A 43 0.15 -2.94 -6.58
N GLY A 44 1.32 -2.43 -6.98
CA GLY A 44 2.55 -3.22 -7.13
C GLY A 44 2.71 -3.91 -8.49
N TYR A 45 1.78 -3.70 -9.44
CA TYR A 45 1.86 -4.27 -10.78
C TYR A 45 1.67 -3.20 -11.87
N ILE A 46 2.28 -3.43 -13.04
CA ILE A 46 2.15 -2.60 -14.25
C ILE A 46 1.74 -3.46 -15.47
N PRO A 47 0.94 -2.93 -16.40
CA PRO A 47 0.57 -3.68 -17.60
C PRO A 47 1.74 -3.77 -18.58
N ASP A 48 1.92 -4.94 -19.18
CA ASP A 48 2.84 -5.17 -20.28
C ASP A 48 2.23 -4.80 -21.64
N ALA A 49 2.96 -5.09 -22.73
CA ALA A 49 2.53 -4.79 -24.08
C ALA A 49 1.22 -5.50 -24.50
N ASP A 50 0.89 -6.63 -23.87
CA ASP A 50 -0.33 -7.40 -24.11
C ASP A 50 -1.46 -7.01 -23.13
N GLY A 51 -1.23 -6.03 -22.24
CA GLY A 51 -2.15 -5.62 -21.20
C GLY A 51 -2.20 -6.56 -20.00
N LYS A 52 -1.25 -7.49 -19.86
CA LYS A 52 -1.15 -8.37 -18.69
C LYS A 52 -0.37 -7.68 -17.59
N CYS A 53 -0.81 -7.83 -16.35
CA CYS A 53 -0.15 -7.22 -15.21
C CYS A 53 1.10 -8.00 -14.82
N GLN A 54 2.22 -7.29 -14.76
CA GLN A 54 3.52 -7.79 -14.33
C GLN A 54 3.90 -7.10 -13.03
N ASP A 55 4.54 -7.86 -12.15
CA ASP A 55 5.03 -7.38 -10.87
C ASP A 55 6.08 -6.28 -11.06
N VAL A 56 5.97 -5.22 -10.26
CA VAL A 56 6.96 -4.14 -10.24
C VAL A 56 8.08 -4.56 -9.30
N ASP A 57 9.27 -4.75 -9.84
CA ASP A 57 10.46 -5.00 -9.04
C ASP A 57 10.96 -3.70 -8.39
N GLU A 58 10.44 -3.36 -7.21
CA GLU A 58 10.84 -2.13 -6.53
C GLU A 58 12.28 -2.19 -6.01
N CYS A 59 12.88 -3.38 -5.89
CA CYS A 59 14.27 -3.54 -5.43
C CYS A 59 15.28 -2.97 -6.44
N LYS A 60 14.92 -2.88 -7.73
CA LYS A 60 15.77 -2.28 -8.76
C LYS A 60 16.00 -0.78 -8.57
N VAL A 61 15.13 -0.11 -7.82
CA VAL A 61 15.26 1.33 -7.54
C VAL A 61 15.66 1.52 -6.09
N ASN A 62 16.86 2.06 -5.88
CA ASN A 62 17.36 2.44 -4.55
C ASN A 62 17.24 1.31 -3.49
N ASN A 63 17.59 0.06 -3.84
CA ASN A 63 17.47 -1.12 -2.98
C ASN A 63 16.05 -1.29 -2.39
N GLY A 64 15.03 -0.90 -3.14
CA GLY A 64 13.67 -0.88 -2.63
C GLY A 64 13.55 -0.09 -1.32
N GLU A 65 14.24 1.05 -1.20
CA GLU A 65 14.27 1.91 -0.01
C GLU A 65 14.50 1.16 1.32
N CYS A 66 15.02 -0.07 1.26
CA CYS A 66 15.42 -0.80 2.43
C CYS A 66 16.63 -0.10 3.03
N ASP A 67 16.87 -0.36 4.32
CA ASP A 67 18.10 0.09 4.95
C ASP A 67 19.33 -0.37 4.12
N PRO A 68 20.35 0.48 3.91
CA PRO A 68 21.52 0.12 3.10
C PRO A 68 22.29 -1.12 3.59
N SER A 69 22.12 -1.49 4.86
CA SER A 69 22.76 -2.68 5.46
C SER A 69 21.97 -3.98 5.24
N VAL A 70 20.76 -3.92 4.68
CA VAL A 70 19.93 -5.10 4.41
C VAL A 70 19.62 -5.24 2.92
N MET A 71 19.34 -6.47 2.50
CA MET A 71 19.01 -6.77 1.11
C MET A 71 17.51 -6.70 0.88
N CYS A 72 17.11 -6.00 -0.19
CA CYS A 72 15.74 -6.06 -0.70
C CYS A 72 15.48 -7.38 -1.43
N THR A 73 14.33 -7.99 -1.17
CA THR A 73 13.82 -9.15 -1.88
C THR A 73 12.48 -8.80 -2.51
N ASN A 74 12.41 -8.86 -3.85
CA ASN A 74 11.19 -8.57 -4.59
C ASN A 74 10.14 -9.67 -4.37
N THR A 75 8.88 -9.28 -4.22
CA THR A 75 7.76 -10.21 -3.97
C THR A 75 6.55 -9.85 -4.84
N PRO A 76 5.63 -10.77 -5.14
CA PRO A 76 4.47 -10.41 -5.95
C PRO A 76 3.62 -9.29 -5.31
N GLY A 77 3.58 -8.13 -5.94
CA GLY A 77 2.83 -6.94 -5.58
C GLY A 77 3.50 -6.04 -4.55
N SER A 78 4.75 -6.31 -4.16
CA SER A 78 5.50 -5.54 -3.15
C SER A 78 6.97 -5.98 -3.09
N ARG A 79 7.72 -5.43 -2.13
CA ARG A 79 9.03 -5.92 -1.72
C ARG A 79 9.08 -6.29 -0.24
N THR A 80 10.13 -7.01 0.15
CA THR A 80 10.50 -7.26 1.55
C THR A 80 11.95 -6.84 1.82
N CYS A 81 12.20 -6.24 2.98
CA CYS A 81 13.56 -5.92 3.43
C CYS A 81 14.07 -7.01 4.38
N GLY A 82 15.35 -7.36 4.24
CA GLY A 82 16.00 -8.35 5.09
C GLY A 82 16.07 -7.90 6.57
N ALA A 83 16.33 -8.86 7.45
CA ALA A 83 16.58 -8.57 8.86
C ALA A 83 17.90 -7.81 9.05
N CYS A 84 17.97 -7.00 10.10
CA CYS A 84 19.21 -6.37 10.51
C CYS A 84 20.29 -7.40 10.88
N GLY A 85 21.56 -7.00 10.69
CA GLY A 85 22.71 -7.80 11.07
C GLY A 85 22.73 -8.15 12.56
N VAL A 86 23.58 -9.11 12.93
CA VAL A 86 23.78 -9.48 14.34
C VAL A 86 24.16 -8.25 15.16
N ASP A 87 23.57 -8.12 16.34
CA ASP A 87 23.74 -6.96 17.24
C ASP A 87 23.23 -5.63 16.67
N PHE A 88 22.36 -5.65 15.66
CA PHE A 88 21.58 -4.49 15.21
C PHE A 88 20.07 -4.74 15.43
N THR A 89 19.34 -3.68 15.76
CA THR A 89 17.89 -3.68 15.95
C THR A 89 17.20 -2.85 14.86
N GLY A 90 16.04 -3.30 14.38
CA GLY A 90 15.29 -2.64 13.32
C GLY A 90 14.46 -3.64 12.50
N ASP A 91 13.60 -3.13 11.62
CA ASP A 91 12.75 -3.91 10.72
C ASP A 91 13.36 -4.09 9.32
N GLY A 92 14.55 -3.54 9.08
CA GLY A 92 15.22 -3.52 7.77
C GLY A 92 14.65 -2.51 6.78
N TYR A 93 13.52 -1.86 7.07
CA TYR A 93 12.95 -0.79 6.23
C TYR A 93 13.45 0.59 6.65
N TYR A 94 13.70 0.82 7.95
CA TYR A 94 13.90 2.16 8.49
C TYR A 94 15.16 2.40 9.33
N GLY A 95 16.21 1.59 9.13
CA GLY A 95 17.45 1.75 9.90
C GLY A 95 17.77 0.52 10.70
N CYS A 96 18.88 -0.13 10.41
CA CYS A 96 19.48 -1.06 11.36
C CYS A 96 20.37 -0.30 12.32
N LYS A 97 20.02 -0.30 13.61
CA LYS A 97 20.72 0.47 14.66
C LYS A 97 21.43 -0.45 15.64
N ASP A 98 22.67 -0.15 15.99
CA ASP A 98 23.44 -0.88 17.00
C ASP A 98 22.88 -0.57 18.41
N PRO A 99 22.26 -1.54 19.13
CA PRO A 99 21.90 -1.45 20.54
C PRO A 99 23.00 -0.98 21.51
N ASN A 100 24.29 -1.07 21.17
CA ASN A 100 25.39 -0.55 22.00
C ASN A 100 25.67 0.94 21.75
N ASP A 101 25.13 1.53 20.67
CA ASP A 101 25.16 2.98 20.42
C ASP A 101 24.23 3.76 21.38
N CYS A 102 23.60 3.06 22.33
CA CYS A 102 22.90 3.65 23.47
C CYS A 102 23.84 4.30 24.50
N ALA A 103 25.11 3.87 24.60
CA ALA A 103 26.03 4.37 25.62
C ALA A 103 26.46 5.84 25.37
N ALA A 104 26.33 6.32 24.12
CA ALA A 104 26.60 7.70 23.72
C ALA A 104 25.32 8.57 23.60
N GLY A 105 24.19 8.12 24.16
CA GLY A 105 22.93 8.88 24.18
C GLY A 105 22.03 8.73 22.94
N GLY A 106 22.29 7.74 22.07
CA GLY A 106 21.63 7.59 20.76
C GLY A 106 20.39 6.70 20.69
N CYS A 107 19.85 6.19 21.80
CA CYS A 107 18.82 5.13 21.76
C CYS A 107 17.36 5.58 21.79
N ALA A 108 17.07 6.82 21.43
CA ALA A 108 15.78 7.09 20.81
C ALA A 108 15.94 6.84 19.30
N PRO A 109 14.98 6.21 18.60
CA PRO A 109 14.95 6.31 17.15
C PRO A 109 15.00 7.80 16.81
N VAL A 110 16.13 8.27 16.25
CA VAL A 110 16.29 9.67 15.82
C VAL A 110 15.11 10.00 14.92
N ASP A 111 14.24 10.85 15.44
CA ASP A 111 12.97 11.18 14.82
C ASP A 111 13.16 12.45 13.98
N THR A 112 13.36 12.21 12.68
CA THR A 112 13.56 13.26 11.68
C THR A 112 12.39 13.35 10.70
N ARG A 113 11.31 12.58 10.91
CA ARG A 113 10.21 12.47 9.94
C ARG A 113 9.00 13.19 10.51
N ALA A 114 8.33 13.94 9.64
CA ALA A 114 7.10 14.60 10.05
C ALA A 114 5.91 13.63 10.03
N PRO A 115 4.90 13.85 10.89
CA PRO A 115 3.72 12.99 10.95
C PRO A 115 3.00 12.87 9.60
N ALA A 116 2.59 11.66 9.26
CA ALA A 116 1.75 11.39 8.10
C ALA A 116 0.29 11.79 8.39
N ILE A 117 -0.16 12.91 7.82
CA ILE A 117 -1.54 13.38 7.93
C ILE A 117 -2.43 12.69 6.89
N LYS A 118 -3.58 12.16 7.35
CA LYS A 118 -4.69 11.71 6.52
C LYS A 118 -5.92 12.59 6.77
N THR A 119 -6.64 12.90 5.71
CA THR A 119 -7.87 13.70 5.76
C THR A 119 -9.01 12.95 5.09
N SER A 120 -10.24 13.41 5.31
CA SER A 120 -11.44 12.91 4.62
C SER A 120 -11.47 13.16 3.11
N GLY A 121 -10.45 13.79 2.54
CA GLY A 121 -10.43 14.29 1.16
C GLY A 121 -11.27 15.55 0.96
N SER A 122 -11.17 16.13 -0.24
CA SER A 122 -12.01 17.27 -0.65
C SER A 122 -13.46 16.84 -0.82
N GLN A 123 -14.40 17.70 -0.42
CA GLN A 123 -15.84 17.40 -0.37
C GLN A 123 -16.64 18.45 -1.14
N ASN A 124 -17.79 18.04 -1.67
CA ASN A 124 -18.84 18.96 -2.13
C ASN A 124 -19.96 18.95 -1.09
N VAL A 125 -20.44 20.13 -0.70
CA VAL A 125 -21.50 20.29 0.31
C VAL A 125 -22.57 21.21 -0.27
N THR A 126 -23.84 20.85 -0.09
CA THR A 126 -24.95 21.69 -0.54
C THR A 126 -25.18 22.86 0.41
N ALA A 127 -25.34 24.06 -0.13
CA ALA A 127 -25.68 25.24 0.63
C ALA A 127 -26.97 25.05 1.43
N THR A 128 -26.94 25.36 2.73
CA THR A 128 -28.14 25.35 3.59
C THR A 128 -28.73 26.75 3.79
N SER A 129 -27.98 27.78 3.40
CA SER A 129 -28.35 29.20 3.55
C SER A 129 -27.58 30.06 2.55
N ALA A 130 -27.95 31.34 2.43
CA ALA A 130 -27.20 32.31 1.62
C ALA A 130 -25.76 32.54 2.13
N GLN A 131 -25.49 32.24 3.40
CA GLN A 131 -24.18 32.31 4.03
C GLN A 131 -23.31 31.07 3.74
N GLY A 132 -23.89 30.04 3.10
CA GLY A 132 -23.23 28.79 2.75
C GLY A 132 -23.72 27.59 3.57
N ALA A 133 -22.82 26.69 3.95
CA ALA A 133 -23.14 25.43 4.63
C ALA A 133 -22.19 25.13 5.79
N VAL A 134 -22.71 24.50 6.85
CA VAL A 134 -21.87 23.93 7.91
C VAL A 134 -21.34 22.57 7.44
N ALA A 135 -20.02 22.45 7.31
CA ALA A 135 -19.37 21.22 6.84
C ALA A 135 -18.56 20.54 7.94
N LYS A 136 -18.67 19.21 8.02
CA LYS A 136 -17.87 18.37 8.93
C LYS A 136 -16.88 17.54 8.11
N TYR A 137 -15.62 17.60 8.49
CA TYR A 137 -14.54 16.79 7.95
C TYR A 137 -13.72 16.17 9.09
N TRP A 138 -12.90 15.17 8.77
CA TRP A 138 -11.98 14.55 9.71
C TRP A 138 -10.53 14.66 9.22
N ALA A 139 -9.59 14.71 10.17
CA ALA A 139 -8.17 14.60 9.93
C ALA A 139 -7.51 13.93 11.13
N TRP A 140 -6.55 13.04 10.88
CA TRP A 140 -5.72 12.40 11.89
C TRP A 140 -4.30 12.27 11.36
N SER A 141 -3.34 12.09 12.28
CA SER A 141 -1.96 11.85 11.88
C SER A 141 -1.33 10.76 12.72
N VAL A 142 -0.46 10.00 12.08
CA VAL A 142 0.43 9.04 12.72
C VAL A 142 1.86 9.34 12.34
N ASP A 143 2.74 9.15 13.30
CA ASP A 143 4.18 9.25 13.17
C ASP A 143 4.82 7.88 13.43
N ASN A 144 5.98 7.62 12.83
CA ASN A 144 6.66 6.34 12.96
C ASN A 144 7.35 6.14 14.32
N VAL A 145 7.63 7.21 15.06
CA VAL A 145 8.22 7.18 16.41
C VAL A 145 7.20 7.55 17.47
N ASP A 146 6.45 8.63 17.26
CA ASP A 146 5.52 9.17 18.27
C ASP A 146 4.11 8.54 18.21
N GLY A 147 3.81 7.74 17.20
CA GLY A 147 2.49 7.14 17.02
C GLY A 147 1.42 8.19 16.70
N ALA A 148 0.28 8.20 17.39
CA ALA A 148 -0.78 9.15 17.10
C ALA A 148 -0.39 10.59 17.52
N VAL A 149 -0.38 11.50 16.54
CA VAL A 149 -0.04 12.92 16.73
C VAL A 149 -1.27 13.80 16.51
N ALA A 150 -1.38 14.88 17.29
CA ALA A 150 -2.51 15.81 17.20
C ALA A 150 -2.46 16.64 15.91
N VAL A 151 -3.60 16.76 15.22
CA VAL A 151 -3.77 17.58 14.02
C VAL A 151 -4.58 18.83 14.34
N SER A 152 -4.11 19.98 13.89
CA SER A 152 -4.85 21.25 13.94
C SER A 152 -5.24 21.69 12.54
N CYS A 153 -6.50 22.00 12.31
CA CYS A 153 -7.02 22.39 10.99
C CYS A 153 -7.78 23.71 11.02
N LEU A 154 -7.58 24.53 9.98
CA LEU A 154 -8.29 25.79 9.79
C LEU A 154 -8.80 25.94 8.34
N PRO A 155 -10.08 26.33 8.10
CA PRO A 155 -11.17 26.53 9.08
C PRO A 155 -11.59 25.24 9.80
N LYS A 156 -11.99 25.33 11.08
CA LYS A 156 -12.30 24.17 11.94
C LYS A 156 -13.51 23.36 11.43
N SER A 157 -13.46 22.03 11.60
CA SER A 157 -14.56 21.13 11.28
C SER A 157 -15.83 21.50 12.05
N GLY A 158 -16.97 21.49 11.35
CA GLY A 158 -18.27 21.90 11.90
C GLY A 158 -18.51 23.41 11.92
N THR A 159 -17.64 24.21 11.30
CA THR A 159 -17.89 25.66 11.10
C THR A 159 -18.65 25.92 9.81
N MET A 160 -19.12 27.16 9.64
CA MET A 160 -19.79 27.62 8.42
C MET A 160 -18.77 27.94 7.33
N PHE A 161 -18.97 27.35 6.16
CA PHE A 161 -18.19 27.59 4.95
C PHE A 161 -19.03 28.39 3.97
N ALA A 162 -18.47 29.48 3.44
CA ALA A 162 -19.14 30.32 2.45
C ALA A 162 -19.29 29.59 1.11
N MET A 163 -20.21 30.08 0.27
CA MET A 163 -20.36 29.61 -1.11
C MET A 163 -19.02 29.61 -1.85
N GLY A 164 -18.75 28.55 -2.61
CA GLY A 164 -17.50 28.37 -3.35
C GLY A 164 -16.50 27.43 -2.68
N ALA A 165 -15.25 27.49 -3.14
CA ALA A 165 -14.18 26.62 -2.69
C ALA A 165 -13.46 27.25 -1.49
N THR A 166 -13.46 26.55 -0.35
CA THR A 166 -12.66 26.92 0.83
C THR A 166 -11.58 25.87 1.08
N THR A 167 -10.32 26.29 1.11
CA THR A 167 -9.20 25.41 1.44
C THR A 167 -9.04 25.32 2.96
N VAL A 168 -9.16 24.10 3.48
CA VAL A 168 -8.84 23.77 4.87
C VAL A 168 -7.39 23.29 4.91
N THR A 169 -6.59 23.92 5.77
CA THR A 169 -5.18 23.58 5.99
C THR A 169 -5.03 22.89 7.33
N CYS A 170 -4.56 21.65 7.33
CA CYS A 170 -4.31 20.81 8.50
C CYS A 170 -2.80 20.66 8.74
N THR A 171 -2.35 20.92 9.96
CA THR A 171 -0.93 20.83 10.36
C THR A 171 -0.78 19.91 11.56
N ALA A 172 0.26 19.08 11.55
CA ALA A 172 0.67 18.22 12.65
C ALA A 172 2.17 18.42 12.92
N ALA A 173 2.55 18.34 14.20
CA ALA A 173 3.93 18.45 14.66
C ALA A 173 4.18 17.37 15.72
N ASP A 174 5.26 16.59 15.55
CA ASP A 174 5.71 15.60 16.53
C ASP A 174 6.44 16.26 17.72
N LYS A 175 6.96 15.45 18.65
CA LYS A 175 7.70 15.94 19.82
C LYS A 175 9.08 16.48 19.50
N LYS A 176 9.65 16.16 18.33
CA LYS A 176 10.93 16.70 17.84
C LYS A 176 10.76 17.96 16.99
N GLY A 177 9.51 18.31 16.69
CA GLY A 177 9.15 19.50 15.94
C GLY A 177 9.16 19.30 14.43
N ASN A 178 9.23 18.08 13.91
CA ASN A 178 9.04 17.88 12.48
C ASN A 178 7.56 18.12 12.14
N LYS A 179 7.33 18.88 11.07
CA LYS A 179 6.00 19.40 10.73
C LYS A 179 5.60 19.00 9.33
N LYS A 180 4.33 18.64 9.18
CA LYS A 180 3.70 18.42 7.88
C LYS A 180 2.39 19.16 7.80
N THR A 181 2.03 19.53 6.58
CA THR A 181 0.74 20.13 6.27
C THR A 181 0.05 19.30 5.20
N ALA A 182 -1.28 19.18 5.32
CA ALA A 182 -2.15 18.60 4.32
C ALA A 182 -3.34 19.54 4.10
N THR A 183 -3.86 19.58 2.88
CA THR A 183 -5.00 20.43 2.53
C THR A 183 -6.16 19.59 2.02
N LEU A 184 -7.37 20.02 2.32
CA LEU A 184 -8.60 19.54 1.69
C LEU A 184 -9.44 20.75 1.28
N THR A 185 -10.32 20.57 0.30
CA THR A 185 -11.20 21.65 -0.17
C THR A 185 -12.65 21.31 0.15
N ILE A 186 -13.35 22.24 0.80
CA ILE A 186 -14.81 22.20 0.94
C ILE A 186 -15.39 23.07 -0.16
N ASN A 187 -16.10 22.46 -1.10
CA ASN A 187 -16.77 23.15 -2.19
C ASN A 187 -18.26 23.26 -1.84
N VAL A 188 -18.69 24.45 -1.42
CA VAL A 188 -20.10 24.71 -1.15
C VAL A 188 -20.78 25.15 -2.46
N LYS A 189 -21.82 24.41 -2.86
CA LYS A 189 -22.55 24.59 -4.12
C LYS A 189 -24.05 24.66 -3.88
#